data_AF-A0A453AXY6-F1
#
_entry.id   AF-A0A453AXY6-F1
#
_cell.length_a   1.000
_cell.length_b   1.000
_cell.length_c   1.000
_cell.angle_alpha   90.00
_cell.angle_beta   90.00
_cell.angle_gamma   90.00
#
_symmetry.space_group_name_H-M   'P 1'
#
loop_
_entity.id
_entity.type
_entity.pdbx_description
1 polymer ?
#
loop_
_entity_poly.entity_id
_entity_poly.type
_entity_poly.pdbx_seq_one_letter_code
_entity_poly.pdbx_strand_id
1 'polypeptide(L)' 'MTSMDALVLKEAEKHGMVVEEVDGTRTTITDLEGVIFDITLK' A
#
# COMPACT_ATOMS: atom_id res chain seq x y z
N MET A 1 15.73 -0.48 -4.92
CA MET A 1 14.53 -0.23 -5.74
C MET A 1 13.42 0.13 -4.78
N THR A 2 13.15 1.42 -4.59
CA THR A 2 12.01 1.87 -3.77
C THR A 2 10.80 1.94 -4.69
N SER A 3 9.82 1.06 -4.51
CA SER A 3 8.55 1.14 -5.26
C SER A 3 7.77 2.38 -4.83
N MET A 4 6.86 2.85 -5.68
CA MET A 4 5.98 3.99 -5.38
C MET A 4 5.22 3.78 -4.06
N ASP A 5 4.83 2.54 -3.78
CA ASP A 5 4.09 2.14 -2.58
C ASP A 5 4.88 2.44 -1.31
N ALA A 6 6.20 2.21 -1.32
CA ALA A 6 7.05 2.48 -0.17
C ALA A 6 7.08 3.98 0.20
N LEU A 7 6.94 4.89 -0.78
CA LEU A 7 6.87 6.32 -0.51
C LEU A 7 5.51 6.72 0.07
N VAL A 8 4.43 6.14 -0.44
CA VAL A 8 3.07 6.40 0.05
C VAL A 8 2.91 5.87 1.48
N LEU A 9 3.36 4.65 1.75
CA LEU A 9 3.33 4.03 3.08
C LEU A 9 4.11 4.87 4.10
N LYS A 10 5.29 5.36 3.73
CA LYS A 10 6.11 6.20 4.62
C LYS A 10 5.45 7.53 4.97
N GLU A 11 4.78 8.18 4.02
CA GLU A 11 4.06 9.42 4.33
C GLU A 11 2.81 9.11 5.19
N ALA A 12 2.10 8.02 4.93
CA ALA A 12 0.96 7.59 5.74
C ALA A 12 1.36 7.32 7.20
N GLU A 13 2.47 6.60 7.43
CA GLU A 13 3.04 6.38 8.77
C GLU A 13 3.35 7.70 9.50
N LYS A 14 3.92 8.68 8.80
CA LYS A 14 4.26 10.00 9.35
C LYS A 14 3.04 10.79 9.81
N HIS A 15 1.88 10.58 9.19
CA HIS A 15 0.61 11.18 9.60
C HIS A 15 -0.18 10.32 10.59
N GLY A 16 0.43 9.25 11.12
CA GLY A 16 -0.21 8.36 12.09
C GLY A 16 -1.31 7.48 11.51
N MET A 17 -1.33 7.30 10.19
CA MET A 17 -2.29 6.40 9.53
C MET A 17 -1.87 4.95 9.74
N VAL A 18 -2.86 4.06 9.89
CA VAL A 18 -2.65 2.61 9.83
C VAL A 18 -2.99 2.17 8.42
N VAL A 19 -2.03 1.52 7.76
CA VAL A 19 -2.18 1.00 6.39
C VAL A 19 -1.99 -0.51 6.43
N GLU A 20 -2.99 -1.25 5.99
CA GLU A 20 -2.97 -2.71 5.95
C GLU A 20 -3.25 -3.17 4.53
N GLU A 21 -2.43 -4.08 4.02
CA GLU A 21 -2.71 -4.74 2.75
C GLU A 21 -3.88 -5.71 2.93
N VAL A 22 -4.86 -5.64 2.03
CA VAL A 22 -6.00 -6.56 2.09
C VAL A 22 -5.56 -7.90 1.50
N ASP A 23 -5.59 -8.94 2.34
CA ASP A 23 -5.17 -10.29 1.96
C ASP A 23 -5.87 -10.78 0.68
N GLY A 24 -5.08 -11.35 -0.24
CA GLY A 24 -5.57 -11.91 -1.50
C GLY A 24 -5.88 -10.88 -2.59
N THR A 25 -5.63 -9.59 -2.37
CA THR A 25 -5.85 -8.54 -3.39
C THR A 25 -4.64 -8.25 -4.27
N ARG A 26 -3.44 -8.63 -3.83
CA ARG A 26 -2.24 -8.49 -4.66
C ARG A 26 -2.31 -9.46 -5.83
N THR A 27 -2.32 -8.89 -7.03
CA THR A 27 -2.35 -9.65 -8.28
C THR A 27 -1.44 -8.99 -9.32
N THR A 28 -0.85 -9.80 -10.18
CA THR A 28 -0.06 -9.34 -11.32
C THR A 28 -0.84 -9.63 -12.59
N ILE A 29 -1.14 -8.59 -13.37
CA ILE A 29 -1.67 -8.72 -14.73
C ILE A 29 -0.56 -8.26 -15.68
N THR A 30 0.00 -9.21 -16.43
CA THR A 30 1.16 -9.00 -17.31
C THR A 30 2.36 -8.41 -16.55
N ASP A 31 2.64 -7.13 -16.78
CA ASP A 31 3.73 -6.32 -16.26
C ASP A 31 3.24 -5.28 -15.23
N LEU A 32 1.96 -5.33 -14.86
CA LEU A 32 1.34 -4.45 -13.88
C LEU A 32 1.02 -5.23 -12.60
N GLU A 33 1.56 -4.77 -11.48
CA GLU A 33 1.18 -5.22 -10.15
C GLU A 33 0.10 -4.31 -9.59
N GLY A 34 -1.00 -4.90 -9.11
CA GLY A 34 -2.08 -4.21 -8.42
C GLY A 34 -2.27 -4.80 -7.03
N VAL A 35 -2.60 -3.95 -6.05
CA VAL A 35 -2.84 -4.33 -4.65
C VAL A 35 -3.82 -3.33 -4.03
N ILE A 36 -4.62 -3.79 -3.07
CA ILE A 36 -5.55 -2.93 -2.31
C ILE A 36 -5.03 -2.76 -0.89
N PHE A 37 -5.07 -1.53 -0.40
CA PHE A 37 -4.75 -1.18 0.98
C PHE A 37 -5.96 -0.57 1.68
N ASP A 38 -6.23 -1.02 2.89
CA ASP A 38 -7.15 -0.36 3.82
C ASP A 38 -6.37 0.67 4.64
N ILE A 39 -6.87 1.91 4.68
CA ILE A 39 -6.25 3.03 5.39
C ILE A 39 -7.22 3.56 6.43
N THR A 40 -6.79 3.59 7.69
CA THR A 40 -7.58 4.16 8.78
C THR A 40 -6.84 5.30 9.48
N LEU A 41 -7.61 6.32 9.86
CA LEU A 41 -7.15 7.42 10.70
C LEU A 41 -7.49 7.09 12.16
N LYS A 42 -6.49 7.15 13.03
CA LYS A 42 -6.69 7.05 14.48
C LYS A 42 -7.14 8.37 15.09
#